data_AF-Q9VAJ4-F1
#
_entry.id   AF-Q9VAJ4-F1
#
_cell.length_a   1.000
_cell.length_b   1.000
_cell.length_c   1.000
_cell.angle_alpha   90.00
_cell.angle_beta   90.00
_cell.angle_gamma   90.00
#
_symmetry.space_group_name_H-M   'P 1'
#
loop_
_entity.id
_entity.type
_entity.pdbx_description
1 polymer ?
#
loop_
_entity_poly.entity_id
_entity_poly.type
_entity_poly.pdbx_seq_one_letter_code
_entity_poly.pdbx_strand_id
1 'polypeptide(L)'
;MKVFVAICVLIGLASADYVVKNRHDMLAYRDECVKELAVPVDLVEKYQKWEYPNDAKTQCYIKCVFTKWGLFDVQSGFNVENIHQQLVGNHADHNEAFHASLAACVDKNEQGSNACEWAYRGATCLLKENLAQIQKSLAPKA
;
A
#
# COMPACT_ATOMS: atom_id res chain seq x y z
N MET A 1 -39.73 36.21 8.28
CA MET A 1 -40.00 35.10 7.33
C MET A 1 -38.65 34.40 7.10
N LYS A 2 -38.34 33.34 7.87
CA LYS A 2 -38.20 31.95 7.39
C LYS A 2 -37.65 31.85 5.97
N VAL A 3 -36.37 31.49 5.80
CA VAL A 3 -35.86 30.27 5.12
C VAL A 3 -34.34 30.21 5.39
N PHE A 4 -33.91 29.40 6.37
CA PHE A 4 -32.51 28.97 6.42
C PHE A 4 -32.35 27.84 5.40
N VAL A 5 -31.86 28.15 4.21
CA VAL A 5 -31.54 27.16 3.18
C VAL A 5 -30.27 26.45 3.65
N ALA A 6 -30.44 25.34 4.35
CA ALA A 6 -29.36 24.41 4.65
C ALA A 6 -28.93 23.75 3.33
N ILE A 7 -27.94 24.35 2.66
CA ILE A 7 -27.26 23.75 1.52
C ILE A 7 -26.44 22.58 2.08
N CYS A 8 -27.08 21.41 2.21
CA CYS A 8 -26.38 20.14 2.34
C CYS A 8 -25.66 19.89 1.02
N VAL A 9 -24.45 20.42 0.87
CA VAL A 9 -23.51 19.95 -0.15
C VAL A 9 -23.19 18.52 0.24
N LEU A 10 -23.99 17.58 -0.25
CA LEU A 10 -23.64 16.19 -0.37
C LEU A 10 -22.44 16.16 -1.32
N ILE A 11 -21.25 16.38 -0.77
CA ILE A 11 -20.00 16.05 -1.44
C ILE A 11 -20.11 14.54 -1.61
N GLY A 12 -20.56 14.12 -2.79
CA GLY A 12 -20.53 12.73 -3.18
C GLY A 12 -19.09 12.29 -2.96
N LEU A 13 -18.91 11.38 -2.02
CA LEU A 13 -17.64 10.69 -1.81
C LEU A 13 -17.43 9.85 -3.06
N ALA A 14 -16.97 10.49 -4.14
CA ALA A 14 -16.49 9.81 -5.31
C ALA A 14 -15.19 9.14 -4.90
N SER A 15 -15.26 7.93 -4.36
CA SER A 15 -14.11 7.05 -4.31
C SER A 15 -13.73 6.78 -5.76
N ALA A 16 -12.65 7.41 -6.22
CA ALA A 16 -12.08 7.08 -7.52
C ALA A 16 -11.66 5.61 -7.48
N ASP A 17 -12.04 4.84 -8.50
CA ASP A 17 -11.64 3.44 -8.63
C ASP A 17 -10.10 3.32 -8.61
N TYR A 18 -9.61 2.25 -7.98
CA TYR A 18 -8.19 2.02 -7.87
C TYR A 18 -7.57 1.75 -9.24
N VAL A 19 -6.49 2.47 -9.55
CA VAL A 19 -5.74 2.31 -10.81
C VAL A 19 -4.52 1.43 -10.56
N VAL A 20 -4.53 0.23 -11.14
CA VAL A 20 -3.41 -0.71 -11.08
C VAL A 20 -2.13 -0.06 -11.62
N LYS A 21 -1.11 -0.04 -10.77
CA LYS A 21 0.20 0.54 -11.04
C LYS A 21 1.12 -0.49 -11.68
N ASN A 22 2.17 -0.01 -12.33
CA ASN A 22 3.14 -0.84 -13.03
C ASN A 22 4.58 -0.63 -12.49
N ARG A 23 5.56 -1.23 -13.15
CA ARG A 23 6.98 -1.11 -12.78
C ARG A 23 7.49 0.34 -12.74
N HIS A 24 7.06 1.19 -13.69
CA HIS A 24 7.46 2.58 -13.72
C HIS A 24 6.97 3.32 -12.47
N ASP A 25 5.70 3.13 -12.09
CA ASP A 25 5.15 3.67 -10.85
C ASP A 25 5.92 3.16 -9.63
N MET A 26 6.21 1.85 -9.57
CA MET A 26 7.00 1.27 -8.48
C MET A 26 8.37 1.93 -8.36
N LEU A 27 9.10 2.12 -9.45
CA LEU A 27 10.41 2.77 -9.42
C LEU A 27 10.30 4.24 -8.99
N ALA A 28 9.29 4.97 -9.48
CA ALA A 28 9.04 6.36 -9.11
C ALA A 28 8.73 6.50 -7.62
N TYR A 29 7.78 5.72 -7.08
CA TYR A 29 7.41 5.80 -5.66
C TYR A 29 8.55 5.43 -4.73
N ARG A 30 9.35 4.43 -5.11
CA ARG A 30 10.54 4.04 -4.35
C ARG A 30 11.59 5.15 -4.35
N ASP A 31 11.87 5.76 -5.49
CA ASP A 31 12.83 6.87 -5.61
C ASP A 31 12.36 8.11 -4.82
N GLU A 32 11.08 8.47 -4.93
CA GLU A 32 10.49 9.56 -4.14
C GLU A 32 10.63 9.31 -2.62
N CYS A 33 10.30 8.09 -2.15
CA CYS A 33 10.42 7.76 -0.74
C CYS A 33 11.86 7.69 -0.25
N VAL A 34 12.81 7.25 -1.09
CA VAL A 34 14.25 7.30 -0.78
C VAL A 34 14.70 8.74 -0.56
N LYS A 35 14.28 9.66 -1.45
CA LYS A 35 14.62 11.08 -1.38
C LYS A 35 13.96 11.77 -0.17
N GLU A 36 12.65 11.59 0.00
CA GLU A 36 11.87 12.22 1.06
C GLU A 36 12.38 11.85 2.46
N LEU A 37 12.78 10.59 2.64
CA LEU A 37 13.23 10.07 3.93
C LEU A 37 14.75 10.09 4.11
N ALA A 38 15.50 10.56 3.11
CA ALA A 38 16.95 10.46 3.02
C ALA A 38 17.45 9.06 3.42
N VAL A 39 16.98 8.03 2.70
CA VAL A 39 17.32 6.64 2.98
C VAL A 39 18.81 6.40 2.64
N PRO A 40 19.60 5.85 3.58
CA PRO A 40 21.00 5.45 3.34
C PRO A 40 21.16 4.47 2.17
N VAL A 41 22.25 4.62 1.41
CA VAL A 41 22.51 3.81 0.21
C VAL A 41 22.56 2.31 0.53
N ASP A 42 23.12 1.91 1.67
CA ASP A 42 23.20 0.50 2.09
C ASP A 42 21.81 -0.13 2.31
N LEU A 43 20.84 0.65 2.79
CA LEU A 43 19.45 0.20 2.90
C LEU A 43 18.77 0.14 1.52
N VAL A 44 19.03 1.12 0.64
CA VAL A 44 18.50 1.10 -0.74
C VAL A 44 18.94 -0.15 -1.49
N GLU A 45 20.20 -0.56 -1.36
CA GLU A 45 20.73 -1.79 -1.96
C GLU A 45 20.00 -3.04 -1.47
N LYS A 46 19.67 -3.12 -0.18
CA LYS A 46 18.85 -4.22 0.39
C LYS A 46 17.43 -4.21 -0.18
N TYR A 47 16.80 -3.03 -0.26
CA TYR A 47 15.44 -2.92 -0.79
C TYR A 47 15.37 -3.35 -2.27
N GLN A 48 16.41 -3.10 -3.06
CA GLN A 48 16.48 -3.54 -4.46
C GLN A 48 16.45 -5.07 -4.58
N LYS A 49 16.94 -5.77 -3.55
CA LYS A 49 16.92 -7.23 -3.42
C LYS A 49 15.69 -7.77 -2.69
N TRP A 50 14.68 -6.93 -2.43
CA TRP A 50 13.48 -7.26 -1.66
C TRP A 50 13.76 -7.62 -0.19
N GLU A 51 14.89 -7.16 0.35
CA GLU A 51 15.25 -7.33 1.76
C GLU A 51 14.86 -6.07 2.54
N TYR A 52 14.01 -6.22 3.56
CA TYR A 52 13.50 -5.12 4.37
C TYR A 52 13.81 -5.39 5.85
N PRO A 53 14.96 -4.89 6.38
CA PRO A 53 15.29 -5.04 7.78
C PRO A 53 14.28 -4.32 8.68
N ASN A 54 14.08 -4.82 9.91
CA ASN A 54 13.13 -4.23 10.86
C ASN A 54 13.76 -3.07 11.65
N ASP A 55 14.12 -1.99 10.96
CA ASP A 55 14.58 -0.74 11.54
C ASP A 55 13.65 0.42 11.20
N ALA A 56 13.71 1.50 11.99
CA ALA A 56 12.79 2.62 11.86
C ALA A 56 12.81 3.28 10.45
N LYS A 57 13.97 3.30 9.77
CA LYS A 57 14.08 3.91 8.44
C LYS A 57 13.38 3.03 7.40
N THR A 58 13.60 1.71 7.46
CA THR A 58 12.91 0.74 6.59
C THR A 58 11.41 0.72 6.82
N GLN A 59 10.96 0.75 8.07
CA GLN A 59 9.54 0.80 8.41
C GLN A 59 8.85 2.01 7.77
N CYS A 60 9.45 3.20 7.89
CA CYS A 60 8.87 4.40 7.30
C CYS A 60 8.99 4.45 5.77
N TYR A 61 10.04 3.86 5.19
CA TYR A 61 10.14 3.68 3.74
C TYR A 61 9.00 2.80 3.20
N ILE A 62 8.71 1.67 3.85
CA ILE A 62 7.60 0.78 3.48
C ILE A 62 6.27 1.53 3.59
N LYS A 63 6.02 2.23 4.71
CA LYS A 63 4.84 3.09 4.85
C LYS A 63 4.71 4.05 3.67
N CYS A 64 5.77 4.79 3.35
CA CYS A 64 5.76 5.78 2.27
C CYS A 64 5.40 5.14 0.92
N VAL A 65 6.05 4.02 0.55
CA VAL A 65 5.80 3.35 -0.73
C VAL A 65 4.36 2.85 -0.83
N PHE A 66 3.85 2.17 0.21
CA PHE A 66 2.49 1.63 0.19
C PHE A 66 1.41 2.72 0.25
N THR A 67 1.68 3.86 0.89
CA THR A 67 0.79 5.02 0.85
C THR A 67 0.76 5.68 -0.52
N LYS A 68 1.90 5.89 -1.19
CA LYS A 68 1.93 6.42 -2.57
C LYS A 68 1.22 5.50 -3.56
N TRP A 69 1.26 4.20 -3.29
CA TRP A 69 0.53 3.22 -4.06
C TRP A 69 -0.99 3.28 -3.82
N GLY A 70 -1.46 3.86 -2.72
CA GLY A 70 -2.87 3.85 -2.32
C GLY A 70 -3.30 2.52 -1.68
N LEU A 71 -2.33 1.76 -1.16
CA LEU A 71 -2.56 0.48 -0.49
C LEU A 71 -2.63 0.62 1.03
N PHE A 72 -2.05 1.66 1.61
CA PHE A 72 -2.04 1.95 3.04
C PHE A 72 -2.36 3.41 3.32
N ASP A 73 -3.30 3.67 4.23
CA ASP A 73 -3.60 4.98 4.78
C ASP A 73 -3.48 4.98 6.31
N VAL A 74 -3.05 6.10 6.90
CA VAL A 74 -2.78 6.19 8.34
C VAL A 74 -4.07 6.17 9.17
N GLN A 75 -5.22 6.51 8.58
CA GLN A 75 -6.51 6.51 9.26
C GLN A 75 -7.21 5.16 9.13
N SER A 76 -7.15 4.52 7.96
CA SER A 76 -7.90 3.30 7.66
C SER A 76 -7.08 2.01 7.57
N GLY A 77 -5.75 2.10 7.50
CA GLY A 77 -4.85 0.96 7.35
C GLY A 77 -4.74 0.49 5.91
N PHE A 78 -4.55 -0.82 5.73
CA PHE A 78 -4.43 -1.42 4.41
C PHE A 78 -5.79 -1.56 3.71
N ASN A 79 -5.86 -1.19 2.43
CA ASN A 79 -7.00 -1.49 1.57
C ASN A 79 -6.76 -2.84 0.85
N VAL A 80 -7.39 -3.90 1.36
CA VAL A 80 -7.21 -5.27 0.83
C VAL A 80 -7.74 -5.43 -0.59
N GLU A 81 -8.80 -4.72 -0.97
CA GLU A 81 -9.33 -4.74 -2.34
C GLU A 81 -8.31 -4.16 -3.32
N ASN A 82 -7.72 -3.00 -3.00
CA ASN A 82 -6.66 -2.39 -3.82
C ASN A 82 -5.44 -3.30 -3.93
N ILE A 83 -5.05 -3.98 -2.85
CA ILE A 83 -3.94 -4.95 -2.86
C ILE A 83 -4.27 -6.12 -3.78
N HIS A 84 -5.47 -6.69 -3.65
CA HIS A 84 -5.91 -7.79 -4.50
C HIS A 84 -5.94 -7.35 -5.98
N GLN A 85 -6.55 -6.22 -6.29
CA GLN A 85 -6.61 -5.67 -7.65
C GLN A 85 -5.21 -5.37 -8.20
N GLN A 86 -4.26 -4.91 -7.39
CA GLN A 86 -2.88 -4.68 -7.81
C GLN A 86 -2.15 -5.98 -8.18
N LEU A 87 -2.47 -7.10 -7.53
CA LEU A 87 -1.80 -8.38 -7.74
C LEU A 87 -2.41 -9.21 -8.86
N VAL A 88 -3.72 -9.11 -9.07
CA VAL A 88 -4.48 -9.94 -10.03
C VAL A 88 -4.95 -9.14 -11.26
N GLY A 89 -5.05 -7.81 -11.13
CA GLY A 89 -5.55 -6.89 -12.16
C GLY A 89 -7.01 -6.50 -11.94
N ASN A 90 -7.58 -5.75 -12.90
CA ASN A 90 -8.93 -5.16 -12.81
C ASN A 90 -10.09 -6.18 -12.76
N HIS A 91 -9.82 -7.47 -12.95
CA HIS A 91 -10.82 -8.55 -12.87
C HIS A 91 -10.69 -9.37 -11.59
N ALA A 92 -10.09 -8.81 -10.53
CA ALA A 92 -9.95 -9.49 -9.25
C ALA A 92 -11.32 -9.78 -8.63
N ASP A 93 -11.60 -11.05 -8.31
CA ASP A 93 -12.77 -11.44 -7.52
C ASP A 93 -12.41 -11.39 -6.03
N HIS A 94 -12.89 -10.36 -5.34
CA HIS A 94 -12.60 -10.14 -3.92
C HIS A 94 -13.28 -11.14 -2.97
N ASN A 95 -14.06 -12.09 -3.47
CA ASN A 95 -14.65 -13.17 -2.65
C ASN A 95 -13.78 -14.44 -2.60
N GLU A 96 -12.66 -14.48 -3.31
CA GLU A 96 -11.81 -15.66 -3.39
C GLU A 96 -10.90 -15.84 -2.15
N ALA A 97 -10.44 -17.08 -1.95
CA ALA A 97 -9.52 -17.44 -0.87
C ALA A 97 -8.23 -16.60 -0.88
N PHE A 98 -7.80 -16.13 -2.05
CA PHE A 98 -6.66 -15.24 -2.17
C PHE A 98 -6.91 -13.90 -1.47
N HIS A 99 -8.10 -13.29 -1.62
CA HIS A 99 -8.45 -12.06 -0.90
C HIS A 99 -8.39 -12.26 0.62
N ALA A 100 -8.94 -13.36 1.12
CA ALA A 100 -8.89 -13.70 2.54
C ALA A 100 -7.44 -13.88 3.04
N SER A 101 -6.55 -14.47 2.23
CA SER A 101 -5.13 -14.61 2.58
C SER A 101 -4.41 -13.26 2.70
N LEU A 102 -4.76 -12.28 1.84
CA LEU A 102 -4.23 -10.92 1.93
C LEU A 102 -4.77 -10.21 3.18
N ALA A 103 -6.07 -10.36 3.47
CA ALA A 103 -6.70 -9.81 4.67
C ALA A 103 -6.08 -10.36 5.96
N ALA A 104 -5.65 -11.62 5.97
CA ALA A 104 -5.00 -12.24 7.14
C ALA A 104 -3.64 -11.61 7.50
N CYS A 105 -2.99 -10.90 6.56
CA CYS A 105 -1.72 -10.22 6.82
C CYS A 105 -1.87 -8.86 7.50
N VAL A 106 -3.04 -8.23 7.45
CA VAL A 106 -3.20 -6.80 7.79
C VAL A 106 -4.17 -6.62 8.95
N ASP A 107 -3.77 -5.83 9.95
CA ASP A 107 -4.56 -5.52 11.15
C ASP A 107 -5.05 -4.07 11.17
N LYS A 108 -5.95 -3.74 12.11
CA LYS A 108 -6.51 -2.38 12.28
C LYS A 108 -5.73 -1.56 13.30
N ASN A 109 -4.50 -1.94 13.58
CA ASN A 109 -3.62 -1.34 14.57
C ASN A 109 -4.11 -1.42 16.02
N GLU A 110 -4.74 -2.53 16.41
CA GLU A 110 -5.30 -2.71 17.76
C GLU A 110 -4.24 -2.57 18.86
N GLN A 111 -2.97 -2.90 18.57
CA GLN A 111 -1.84 -2.69 19.48
C GLN A 111 -1.38 -1.21 19.63
N GLY A 112 -1.91 -0.29 18.83
CA GLY A 112 -1.55 1.13 18.90
C GLY A 112 -0.12 1.46 18.49
N SER A 113 0.49 0.66 17.60
CA SER A 113 1.84 0.91 17.08
C SER A 113 1.90 2.18 16.24
N ASN A 114 3.08 2.78 16.09
CA ASN A 114 3.20 3.96 15.23
C ASN A 114 2.93 3.58 13.75
N ALA A 115 2.59 4.56 12.92
CA ALA A 115 2.18 4.30 11.54
C ALA A 115 3.24 3.58 10.68
N CYS A 116 4.53 3.79 10.95
CA CYS A 116 5.59 3.10 10.22
C CYS A 116 5.67 1.61 10.61
N GLU A 117 5.59 1.30 11.91
CA GLU A 117 5.53 -0.08 12.40
C GLU A 117 4.27 -0.81 11.92
N TRP A 118 3.13 -0.14 11.91
CA TRP A 118 1.87 -0.70 11.43
C TRP A 118 1.95 -1.08 9.94
N ALA A 119 2.36 -0.13 9.09
CA ALA A 119 2.53 -0.40 7.68
C ALA A 119 3.57 -1.51 7.44
N TYR A 120 4.69 -1.47 8.17
CA TYR A 120 5.76 -2.46 8.03
C TYR A 120 5.28 -3.88 8.33
N ARG A 121 4.55 -4.09 9.43
CA ARG A 121 4.08 -5.42 9.83
C ARG A 121 3.15 -6.03 8.76
N GLY A 122 2.18 -5.28 8.28
CA GLY A 122 1.27 -5.76 7.23
C GLY A 122 1.98 -5.98 5.89
N ALA A 123 2.77 -5.00 5.45
CA ALA A 123 3.49 -5.08 4.18
C ALA A 123 4.50 -6.23 4.14
N THR A 124 5.24 -6.48 5.22
CA THR A 124 6.22 -7.57 5.24
C THR A 124 5.57 -8.96 5.26
N CYS A 125 4.41 -9.11 5.90
CA CYS A 125 3.60 -10.32 5.74
C CYS A 125 3.18 -10.50 4.26
N LEU A 126 2.59 -9.46 3.65
CA LEU A 126 2.17 -9.50 2.24
C LEU A 126 3.33 -9.83 1.29
N LEU A 127 4.47 -9.16 1.47
CA LEU A 127 5.68 -9.36 0.67
C LEU A 127 6.21 -10.78 0.82
N LYS A 128 6.32 -11.29 2.05
CA LYS A 128 6.84 -12.62 2.32
C LYS A 128 5.98 -13.70 1.67
N GLU A 129 4.66 -13.64 1.86
CA GLU A 129 3.74 -14.67 1.38
C GLU A 129 3.47 -14.56 -0.14
N ASN A 130 3.68 -13.39 -0.74
CA ASN A 130 3.27 -13.12 -2.13
C ASN A 130 4.39 -12.61 -3.05
N LEU A 131 5.67 -12.74 -2.66
CA LEU A 131 6.78 -12.13 -3.40
C LEU A 131 6.79 -12.50 -4.89
N ALA A 132 6.57 -13.77 -5.23
CA ALA A 132 6.55 -14.23 -6.62
C ALA A 132 5.41 -13.57 -7.43
N GLN A 133 4.22 -13.43 -6.83
CA GLN A 133 3.07 -12.78 -7.47
C GLN A 133 3.31 -11.28 -7.63
N ILE A 134 3.92 -10.62 -6.64
CA ILE A 134 4.29 -9.20 -6.69
C ILE A 134 5.33 -8.96 -7.80
N GLN A 135 6.35 -9.82 -7.89
CA GLN A 135 7.35 -9.70 -8.95
C GLN A 135 6.75 -9.92 -10.33
N LYS A 136 5.81 -10.87 -10.45
CA LYS A 136 5.07 -11.13 -11.69
C LYS A 136 4.19 -9.93 -12.09
N SER A 137 3.48 -9.30 -11.16
CA SER A 137 2.63 -8.13 -11.46
C SER A 137 3.44 -6.91 -11.91
N LEU A 138 4.73 -6.88 -11.58
CA LEU A 138 5.68 -5.82 -11.95
C LEU A 138 6.59 -6.22 -13.11
N ALA A 139 6.48 -7.43 -13.66
CA ALA A 139 7.27 -7.83 -14.82
C ALA A 139 6.93 -6.93 -16.03
N PRO A 140 7.92 -6.56 -16.88
CA PRO A 140 7.63 -5.91 -18.15
C PRO A 140 6.61 -6.75 -18.94
N LYS A 141 5.58 -6.10 -19.47
CA LYS A 141 4.68 -6.77 -20.43
C LYS A 141 5.44 -6.97 -21.73
N ALA A 142 5.32 -8.16 -22.31
CA ALA A 142 5.85 -8.48 -23.64
C ALA A 142 5.12 -7.67 -24.72
#